data_AF-A0A1M6RH83-F1
#
_entry.id   AF-A0A1M6RH83-F1
#
_cell.length_a   1.000
_cell.length_b   1.000
_cell.length_c   1.000
_cell.angle_alpha   90.00
_cell.angle_beta   90.00
_cell.angle_gamma   90.00
#
_symmetry.space_group_name_H-M   'P 1'
#
loop_
_entity.id
_entity.type
_entity.pdbx_description
1 polymer ?
#
loop_
_entity_poly.entity_id
_entity_poly.type
_entity_poly.pdbx_seq_one_letter_code
_entity_poly.pdbx_strand_id
1 'polypeptide(L)'
;MAIKASATVTLTFVVDVSAVYRYYRLQASTASAPAKPATRSPAGWVSTEPAYTAGSTNSLYTVDLNVFSNGTFAYSEVSKSSSYEAAKAAYNKAVAAGEAAEDAKAAITISSTAPTNPVTGQLWQTASGEPIMRWDGAKWALHFISVDNLNVDTLSAITANLGTVTAGMVGNKDGTVVFDVDSGTIMSKSFVNGELRYVARLDKASLQFESYSSLHLAGTLSITAESGLVYTNSSSGKTIRLGFGEGNEITVNQYPIHGAPPIDGDCNTLIRGGRYYLTVGSKHCPVNTGGWLETVDYYDNAQYCYQRFAACTGKNYQRFMIAGVWGSWEDMSYSANNKSLWSSSAAYYMSASHSIKLSEPISAQKTGITLIWSPYVNGEVTDNQFVDIFIPKQQVASFPGNGITCNLASSTFSKVGTKFLFISDDTITGHSHNTAAGTKNGITYDNGYWVLRKVIGC
;
A
#
# COMPACT_ATOMS: atom_id res chain seq x y z
N MET A 1 -28.01 -83.22 141.08
CA MET A 1 -26.67 -82.92 140.53
C MET A 1 -26.76 -81.59 139.80
N ALA A 2 -26.02 -80.57 140.22
CA ALA A 2 -26.10 -79.20 139.68
C ALA A 2 -25.33 -79.07 138.35
N ILE A 3 -25.91 -78.41 137.34
CA ILE A 3 -25.21 -78.04 136.09
C ILE A 3 -24.15 -76.99 136.45
N LYS A 4 -22.87 -77.28 136.15
CA LYS A 4 -21.71 -76.49 136.64
C LYS A 4 -21.25 -75.37 135.70
N ALA A 5 -21.76 -75.27 134.47
CA ALA A 5 -21.61 -74.12 133.57
C ALA A 5 -22.51 -74.26 132.33
N SER A 6 -22.91 -73.13 131.73
CA SER A 6 -23.62 -73.01 130.46
C SER A 6 -22.88 -71.99 129.59
N ALA A 7 -22.67 -72.29 128.31
CA ALA A 7 -22.10 -71.36 127.34
C ALA A 7 -22.95 -71.31 126.07
N THR A 8 -23.19 -70.10 125.57
CA THR A 8 -23.87 -69.86 124.29
C THR A 8 -22.81 -69.63 123.23
N VAL A 9 -22.82 -70.44 122.17
CA VAL A 9 -21.98 -70.23 120.98
C VAL A 9 -22.87 -69.67 119.87
N THR A 10 -22.57 -68.45 119.41
CA THR A 10 -23.19 -67.89 118.19
C THR A 10 -22.33 -68.29 116.99
N LEU A 11 -22.88 -69.10 116.10
CA LEU A 11 -22.27 -69.41 114.81
C LEU A 11 -22.89 -68.47 113.76
N THR A 12 -22.07 -67.65 113.11
CA THR A 12 -22.51 -66.76 112.02
C THR A 12 -21.93 -67.23 110.69
N PHE A 13 -22.78 -67.47 109.70
CA PHE A 13 -22.37 -67.72 108.32
C PHE A 13 -22.43 -66.42 107.54
N VAL A 14 -21.27 -65.91 107.13
CA VAL A 14 -21.15 -64.71 106.30
C VAL A 14 -20.94 -65.11 104.85
N VAL A 15 -21.86 -64.67 103.98
CA VAL A 15 -21.71 -64.81 102.52
C VAL A 15 -20.99 -63.56 102.02
N ASP A 16 -19.87 -63.76 101.34
CA ASP A 16 -19.06 -62.67 100.76
C ASP A 16 -18.83 -62.91 99.27
N VAL A 17 -18.37 -61.89 98.54
CA VAL A 17 -18.05 -61.98 97.12
C VAL A 17 -16.74 -62.76 96.95
N SER A 18 -16.83 -63.92 96.29
CA SER A 18 -15.70 -64.77 95.96
C SER A 18 -15.00 -64.35 94.66
N ALA A 19 -15.73 -63.81 93.69
CA ALA A 19 -15.18 -63.34 92.42
C ALA A 19 -16.14 -62.37 91.73
N VAL A 20 -15.59 -61.46 90.93
CA VAL A 20 -16.34 -60.56 90.04
C VAL A 20 -15.82 -60.71 88.62
N TYR A 21 -16.72 -60.93 87.66
CA TYR A 21 -16.38 -61.02 86.24
C TYR A 21 -17.14 -59.95 85.46
N ARG A 22 -16.44 -59.15 84.66
CA ARG A 22 -17.07 -58.19 83.75
C ARG A 22 -17.32 -58.81 82.38
N TYR A 23 -18.53 -58.60 81.89
CA TYR A 23 -18.96 -59.03 80.58
C TYR A 23 -19.34 -57.83 79.71
N TYR A 24 -19.08 -57.96 78.42
CA TYR A 24 -19.24 -56.94 77.40
C TYR A 24 -20.12 -57.46 76.27
N ARG A 25 -21.00 -56.61 75.75
CA ARG A 25 -21.81 -56.94 74.56
C ARG A 25 -21.89 -55.75 73.63
N LEU A 26 -21.42 -55.96 72.41
CA LEU A 26 -21.53 -54.97 71.34
C LEU A 26 -22.82 -55.21 70.55
N GLN A 27 -23.60 -54.16 70.33
CA GLN A 27 -24.86 -54.24 69.59
C GLN A 27 -25.14 -52.93 68.85
N ALA A 28 -25.96 -52.96 67.79
CA ALA A 28 -26.39 -51.75 67.10
C ALA A 28 -27.02 -50.73 68.07
N SER A 29 -26.63 -49.45 67.96
CA SER A 29 -27.14 -48.40 68.87
C SER A 29 -28.65 -48.19 68.79
N THR A 30 -29.28 -48.60 67.68
CA THR A 30 -30.72 -48.51 67.42
C THR A 30 -31.53 -49.65 68.03
N ALA A 31 -30.86 -50.72 68.48
CA ALA A 31 -31.53 -51.85 69.12
C ALA A 31 -31.78 -51.57 70.61
N SER A 32 -32.79 -52.21 71.18
CA SER A 32 -33.08 -52.13 72.61
C SER A 32 -31.90 -52.61 73.46
N ALA A 33 -31.72 -52.03 74.64
CA ALA A 33 -30.68 -52.43 75.57
C ALA A 33 -30.76 -53.94 75.87
N PRO A 34 -29.63 -54.68 75.90
CA PRO A 34 -29.62 -56.09 76.23
C PRO A 34 -30.23 -56.35 77.62
N ALA A 35 -31.00 -57.42 77.73
CA ALA A 35 -31.46 -57.90 79.04
C ALA A 35 -30.29 -58.46 79.88
N LYS A 36 -30.47 -58.41 81.20
CA LYS A 36 -29.55 -59.01 82.18
C LYS A 36 -29.41 -60.52 81.95
N PRO A 37 -28.20 -61.11 81.97
CA PRO A 37 -28.05 -62.53 81.75
C PRO A 37 -28.62 -63.39 82.88
N ALA A 38 -29.04 -64.61 82.55
CA ALA A 38 -29.61 -65.57 83.51
C ALA A 38 -28.66 -66.71 83.89
N THR A 39 -27.54 -66.88 83.17
CA THR A 39 -26.58 -67.98 83.35
C THR A 39 -25.19 -67.45 83.64
N ARG A 40 -24.37 -68.22 84.38
CA ARG A 40 -22.97 -67.88 84.68
C ARG A 40 -22.07 -67.77 83.43
N SER A 41 -22.44 -68.47 82.36
CA SER A 41 -21.81 -68.33 81.04
C SER A 41 -22.82 -67.66 80.10
N PRO A 42 -22.81 -66.32 80.02
CA PRO A 42 -23.83 -65.57 79.29
C PRO A 42 -23.57 -65.59 77.77
N ALA A 43 -24.51 -66.17 77.01
CA ALA A 43 -24.41 -66.22 75.55
C ALA A 43 -24.45 -64.81 74.92
N GLY A 44 -23.57 -64.56 73.95
CA GLY A 44 -23.48 -63.27 73.26
C GLY A 44 -22.79 -62.15 74.07
N TRP A 45 -22.27 -62.47 75.25
CA TRP A 45 -21.43 -61.58 76.04
C TRP A 45 -19.99 -62.13 76.08
N VAL A 46 -19.00 -61.25 76.03
CA VAL A 46 -17.57 -61.58 76.02
C VAL A 46 -16.88 -61.02 77.25
N SER A 47 -15.79 -61.65 77.72
CA SER A 47 -15.03 -61.22 78.90
C SER A 47 -13.86 -60.28 78.57
N THR A 48 -13.66 -59.95 77.30
CA THR A 48 -12.64 -59.02 76.82
C THR A 48 -13.33 -57.82 76.21
N GLU A 49 -12.95 -56.62 76.66
CA GLU A 49 -13.52 -55.38 76.14
C GLU A 49 -13.22 -55.23 74.64
N PRO A 50 -14.23 -55.10 73.77
CA PRO A 50 -14.01 -54.83 72.36
C PRO A 50 -13.41 -53.43 72.16
N ALA A 51 -12.37 -53.33 71.33
CA ALA A 51 -11.84 -52.03 70.90
C ALA A 51 -12.89 -51.27 70.07
N TYR A 52 -12.88 -49.93 70.15
CA TYR A 52 -13.68 -49.12 69.24
C TYR A 52 -13.12 -49.18 67.82
N THR A 53 -14.00 -49.42 66.84
CA THR A 53 -13.68 -49.33 65.41
C THR A 53 -14.18 -48.00 64.87
N ALA A 54 -13.28 -47.23 64.24
CA ALA A 54 -13.61 -45.96 63.60
C ALA A 54 -14.85 -46.09 62.68
N GLY A 55 -15.81 -45.19 62.83
CA GLY A 55 -17.08 -45.19 62.08
C GLY A 55 -18.15 -46.17 62.58
N SER A 56 -17.90 -46.93 63.66
CA SER A 56 -18.88 -47.86 64.23
C SER A 56 -20.13 -47.14 64.75
N THR A 57 -21.31 -47.66 64.38
CA THR A 57 -22.61 -47.20 64.89
C THR A 57 -23.12 -48.05 66.05
N ASN A 58 -22.30 -48.96 66.57
CA ASN A 58 -22.66 -49.82 67.70
C ASN A 58 -22.54 -49.09 69.04
N SER A 59 -23.17 -49.66 70.06
CA SER A 59 -23.01 -49.33 71.47
C SER A 59 -22.46 -50.55 72.21
N LEU A 60 -21.54 -50.30 73.14
CA LEU A 60 -20.99 -51.32 74.02
C LEU A 60 -21.74 -51.30 75.35
N TYR A 61 -22.27 -52.45 75.77
CA TYR A 61 -22.92 -52.65 77.05
C TYR A 61 -22.01 -53.47 77.97
N THR A 62 -22.05 -53.16 79.27
CA THR A 62 -21.29 -53.85 80.32
C THR A 62 -22.23 -54.38 81.40
N VAL A 63 -21.85 -55.50 82.01
CA VAL A 63 -22.53 -56.07 83.17
C VAL A 63 -21.53 -56.86 84.02
N ASP A 64 -21.62 -56.77 85.34
CA ASP A 64 -20.75 -57.47 86.27
C ASP A 64 -21.47 -58.66 86.90
N LEU A 65 -20.82 -59.82 86.90
CA LEU A 65 -21.25 -61.03 87.59
C LEU A 65 -20.55 -61.12 88.95
N ASN A 66 -21.31 -60.96 90.04
CA ASN A 66 -20.83 -61.23 91.39
C ASN A 66 -21.11 -62.69 91.75
N VAL A 67 -20.05 -63.44 92.09
CA VAL A 67 -20.14 -64.82 92.56
C VAL A 67 -19.91 -64.83 94.07
N PHE A 68 -20.83 -65.42 94.82
CA PHE A 68 -20.77 -65.46 96.28
C PHE A 68 -20.12 -66.74 96.81
N SER A 69 -19.55 -66.69 98.01
CA SER A 69 -18.84 -67.80 98.67
C SER A 69 -19.70 -69.04 98.92
N ASN A 70 -21.04 -68.89 98.92
CA ASN A 70 -22.00 -69.98 99.04
C ASN A 70 -22.44 -70.58 97.69
N GLY A 71 -21.83 -70.16 96.58
CA GLY A 71 -22.12 -70.67 95.24
C GLY A 71 -23.30 -70.00 94.52
N THR A 72 -24.02 -69.05 95.13
CA THR A 72 -25.00 -68.23 94.40
C THR A 72 -24.30 -67.12 93.59
N PHE A 73 -25.03 -66.46 92.69
CA PHE A 73 -24.48 -65.35 91.90
C PHE A 73 -25.56 -64.30 91.63
N ALA A 74 -25.13 -63.06 91.36
CA ALA A 74 -26.00 -61.98 90.94
C ALA A 74 -25.29 -61.10 89.91
N TYR A 75 -26.01 -60.71 88.86
CA TYR A 75 -25.54 -59.71 87.92
C TYR A 75 -25.82 -58.29 88.45
N SER A 76 -24.99 -57.32 88.08
CA SER A 76 -25.34 -55.89 88.15
C SER A 76 -26.41 -55.55 87.12
N GLU A 77 -26.88 -54.30 87.13
CA GLU A 77 -27.65 -53.79 86.01
C GLU A 77 -26.78 -53.64 84.77
N VAL A 78 -27.40 -53.79 83.60
CA VAL A 78 -26.73 -53.58 82.31
C VAL A 78 -26.51 -52.09 82.12
N SER A 79 -25.27 -51.68 81.91
CA SER A 79 -24.91 -50.29 81.69
C SER A 79 -24.34 -50.10 80.27
N LYS A 80 -24.56 -48.92 79.69
CA LYS A 80 -23.92 -48.54 78.42
C LYS A 80 -22.55 -47.92 78.74
N SER A 81 -21.50 -48.40 78.07
CA SER A 81 -20.13 -47.93 78.28
C SER A 81 -19.98 -46.47 77.84
N SER A 82 -19.73 -45.58 78.79
CA SER A 82 -19.51 -44.15 78.53
C SER A 82 -18.21 -43.91 77.75
N SER A 83 -17.16 -44.70 77.98
CA SER A 83 -15.88 -44.59 77.26
C SER A 83 -16.04 -44.94 75.77
N TYR A 84 -16.83 -45.96 75.45
CA TYR A 84 -17.09 -46.34 74.05
C TYR A 84 -17.91 -45.26 73.31
N GLU A 85 -18.92 -44.68 73.98
CA GLU A 85 -19.71 -43.58 73.42
C GLU A 85 -18.88 -42.30 73.24
N ALA A 86 -17.96 -42.01 74.16
CA ALA A 86 -17.02 -40.90 74.03
C ALA A 86 -16.05 -41.09 72.85
N ALA A 87 -15.53 -42.30 72.64
CA ALA A 87 -14.68 -42.62 71.48
C ALA A 87 -15.42 -42.43 70.15
N LYS A 88 -16.69 -42.85 70.09
CA LYS A 88 -17.57 -42.61 68.94
C LYS A 88 -17.78 -41.13 68.66
N ALA A 89 -18.10 -40.35 69.70
CA ALA A 89 -18.30 -38.90 69.57
C ALA A 89 -17.02 -38.18 69.12
N ALA A 90 -15.86 -38.56 69.66
CA ALA A 90 -14.57 -37.98 69.29
C ALA A 90 -14.22 -38.25 67.82
N TYR A 91 -14.44 -39.46 67.33
CA TYR A 91 -14.21 -39.79 65.92
C TYR A 91 -15.11 -38.97 64.99
N ASN A 92 -16.41 -38.88 65.27
CA ASN A 92 -17.33 -38.09 64.45
C ASN A 92 -16.96 -36.60 64.44
N LYS A 93 -16.51 -36.08 65.57
CA LYS A 93 -16.00 -34.69 65.66
C LYS A 93 -14.71 -34.50 64.86
N ALA A 94 -13.82 -35.50 64.84
CA ALA A 94 -12.59 -35.46 64.05
C ALA A 94 -12.87 -35.50 62.54
N VAL A 95 -13.84 -36.31 62.08
CA VAL A 95 -14.28 -36.34 60.68
C VAL A 95 -14.83 -34.98 60.25
N ALA A 96 -15.76 -34.40 61.04
CA ALA A 96 -16.32 -33.08 60.77
C ALA A 96 -15.25 -31.97 60.76
N ALA A 97 -14.23 -32.07 61.61
CA ALA A 97 -13.10 -31.15 61.61
C ALA A 97 -12.23 -31.28 60.34
N GLY A 98 -12.04 -32.51 59.84
CA GLY A 98 -11.32 -32.76 58.59
C GLY A 98 -12.04 -32.20 57.37
N GLU A 99 -13.36 -32.40 57.28
CA GLU A 99 -14.20 -31.82 56.23
C GLU A 99 -14.15 -30.29 56.24
N ALA A 100 -14.30 -29.67 57.42
CA ALA A 100 -14.19 -28.22 57.56
C ALA A 100 -12.80 -27.67 57.17
N ALA A 101 -11.73 -28.45 57.39
CA ALA A 101 -10.37 -28.04 57.03
C ALA A 101 -10.12 -28.11 55.51
N GLU A 102 -10.65 -29.12 54.81
CA GLU A 102 -10.55 -29.19 53.35
C GLU A 102 -11.44 -28.12 52.68
N ASP A 103 -12.62 -27.81 53.25
CA ASP A 103 -13.44 -26.69 52.78
C ASP A 103 -12.74 -25.34 52.95
N ALA A 104 -12.01 -25.14 54.06
CA ALA A 104 -11.22 -23.94 54.30
C ALA A 104 -10.03 -23.78 53.34
N LYS A 105 -9.60 -24.87 52.69
CA LYS A 105 -8.50 -24.87 51.73
C LYS A 105 -8.93 -24.38 50.34
N ALA A 106 -10.23 -24.43 50.01
CA ALA A 106 -10.75 -23.87 48.77
C ALA A 106 -10.88 -22.35 48.88
N ALA A 107 -10.10 -21.61 48.07
CA ALA A 107 -10.14 -20.14 48.07
C ALA A 107 -11.51 -19.56 47.64
N ILE A 108 -12.30 -20.34 46.88
CA ILE A 108 -13.67 -20.01 46.46
C ILE A 108 -14.53 -21.27 46.64
N THR A 109 -15.59 -21.18 47.44
CA THR A 109 -16.57 -22.26 47.59
C THR A 109 -17.47 -22.31 46.37
N ILE A 110 -17.62 -23.47 45.72
CA ILE A 110 -18.52 -23.64 44.57
C ILE A 110 -19.70 -24.53 45.00
N SER A 111 -20.92 -23.98 45.02
CA SER A 111 -22.14 -24.71 45.40
C SER A 111 -23.38 -24.04 44.84
N SER A 112 -24.37 -24.83 44.39
CA SER A 112 -25.63 -24.32 43.82
C SER A 112 -26.46 -23.49 44.79
N THR A 113 -26.20 -23.61 46.09
CA THR A 113 -26.82 -22.83 47.17
C THR A 113 -25.75 -22.11 47.98
N ALA A 114 -26.06 -20.90 48.44
CA ALA A 114 -25.15 -20.11 49.26
C ALA A 114 -24.84 -20.80 50.60
N PRO A 115 -23.59 -20.71 51.11
CA PRO A 115 -23.23 -21.20 52.43
C PRO A 115 -24.11 -20.60 53.52
N THR A 116 -24.60 -21.43 54.45
CA THR A 116 -25.55 -21.03 55.49
C THR A 116 -24.91 -20.40 56.72
N ASN A 117 -23.60 -20.62 56.94
CA ASN A 117 -22.83 -20.03 58.04
C ASN A 117 -21.53 -19.38 57.52
N PRO A 118 -21.63 -18.31 56.71
CA PRO A 118 -20.46 -17.73 56.07
C PRO A 118 -19.59 -16.93 57.03
N VAL A 119 -18.28 -16.92 56.77
CA VAL A 119 -17.31 -16.08 57.49
C VAL A 119 -17.03 -14.82 56.69
N THR A 120 -16.84 -13.67 57.35
CA THR A 120 -16.50 -12.40 56.67
C THR A 120 -15.28 -12.58 55.75
N GLY A 121 -15.44 -12.21 54.48
CA GLY A 121 -14.40 -12.38 53.46
C GLY A 121 -14.47 -13.71 52.69
N GLN A 122 -15.31 -14.66 53.09
CA GLN A 122 -15.50 -15.91 52.35
C GLN A 122 -15.98 -15.61 50.91
N LEU A 123 -15.42 -16.35 49.95
CA LEU A 123 -15.78 -16.27 48.54
C LEU A 123 -16.64 -17.46 48.13
N TRP A 124 -17.66 -17.20 47.30
CA TRP A 124 -18.61 -18.22 46.84
C TRP A 124 -19.04 -17.98 45.38
N GLN A 125 -19.33 -19.07 44.67
CA GLN A 125 -19.96 -19.08 43.35
C GLN A 125 -21.06 -20.15 43.28
N THR A 126 -22.15 -19.85 42.56
CA THR A 126 -23.25 -20.81 42.31
C THR A 126 -22.78 -22.03 41.50
N ALA A 127 -21.90 -21.81 40.53
CA ALA A 127 -21.25 -22.82 39.70
C ALA A 127 -19.91 -22.27 39.18
N SER A 128 -19.04 -23.14 38.66
CA SER A 128 -17.78 -22.69 38.06
C SER A 128 -18.05 -21.75 36.86
N GLY A 129 -17.42 -20.58 36.87
CA GLY A 129 -17.59 -19.55 35.84
C GLY A 129 -18.67 -18.50 36.13
N GLU A 130 -19.50 -18.71 37.16
CA GLU A 130 -20.48 -17.71 37.61
C GLU A 130 -19.82 -16.56 38.40
N PRO A 131 -20.49 -15.41 38.58
CA PRO A 131 -19.93 -14.30 39.35
C PRO A 131 -19.48 -14.69 40.76
N ILE A 132 -18.30 -14.24 41.16
CA ILE A 132 -17.79 -14.47 42.52
C ILE A 132 -18.51 -13.50 43.47
N MET A 133 -19.07 -14.06 44.54
CA MET A 133 -19.67 -13.32 45.64
C MET A 133 -18.74 -13.36 46.85
N ARG A 134 -18.70 -12.28 47.62
CA ARG A 134 -17.99 -12.21 48.90
C ARG A 134 -18.96 -11.92 50.02
N TRP A 135 -18.85 -12.65 51.13
CA TRP A 135 -19.60 -12.34 52.33
C TRP A 135 -19.03 -11.10 53.01
N ASP A 136 -19.83 -10.04 53.14
CA ASP A 136 -19.42 -8.77 53.75
C ASP A 136 -19.60 -8.72 55.28
N GLY A 137 -20.14 -9.79 55.88
CA GLY A 137 -20.53 -9.85 57.29
C GLY A 137 -22.05 -9.83 57.50
N ALA A 138 -22.84 -9.46 56.48
CA ALA A 138 -24.30 -9.40 56.55
C ALA A 138 -25.00 -10.01 55.33
N LYS A 139 -24.40 -9.93 54.14
CA LYS A 139 -24.96 -10.46 52.88
C LYS A 139 -23.87 -10.88 51.90
N TRP A 140 -24.27 -11.65 50.90
CA TRP A 140 -23.44 -11.95 49.73
C TRP A 140 -23.49 -10.76 48.76
N ALA A 141 -22.33 -10.19 48.45
CA ALA A 141 -22.19 -9.08 47.49
C ALA A 141 -21.22 -9.46 46.36
N LEU A 142 -21.42 -8.89 45.17
CA LEU A 142 -20.55 -9.13 44.02
C LEU A 142 -19.11 -8.72 44.35
N HIS A 143 -18.17 -9.63 44.12
CA HIS A 143 -16.76 -9.39 44.35
C HIS A 143 -16.06 -9.02 43.04
N PHE A 144 -15.64 -7.75 42.95
CA PHE A 144 -14.75 -7.31 41.89
C PHE A 144 -13.31 -7.65 42.25
N ILE A 145 -12.64 -8.40 41.37
CA ILE A 145 -11.20 -8.62 41.46
C ILE A 145 -10.51 -7.37 40.93
N SER A 146 -9.85 -6.64 41.83
CA SER A 146 -8.93 -5.55 41.49
C SER A 146 -7.52 -6.02 41.81
N VAL A 147 -6.65 -6.03 40.80
CA VAL A 147 -5.25 -6.42 40.94
C VAL A 147 -4.40 -5.39 40.24
N ASP A 148 -3.29 -4.99 40.88
CA ASP A 148 -2.35 -4.03 40.27
C ASP A 148 -1.62 -4.66 39.09
N ASN A 149 -1.26 -5.95 39.21
CA ASN A 149 -0.63 -6.74 38.15
C ASN A 149 -1.31 -8.10 38.08
N LEU A 150 -1.88 -8.43 36.91
CA LEU A 150 -2.39 -9.76 36.61
C LEU A 150 -1.30 -10.55 35.87
N ASN A 151 -0.68 -11.53 36.53
CA ASN A 151 0.31 -12.41 35.93
C ASN A 151 -0.21 -13.84 35.92
N VAL A 152 -0.63 -14.32 34.75
CA VAL A 152 -1.21 -15.66 34.56
C VAL A 152 -0.71 -16.24 33.24
N ASP A 153 -0.50 -17.55 33.18
CA ASP A 153 0.06 -18.21 31.99
C ASP A 153 -0.84 -18.09 30.75
N THR A 154 -2.15 -18.15 30.92
CA THR A 154 -3.12 -18.07 29.81
C THR A 154 -4.45 -17.52 30.29
N LEU A 155 -5.02 -16.61 29.50
CA LEU A 155 -6.39 -16.12 29.62
C LEU A 155 -7.15 -16.53 28.36
N SER A 156 -7.86 -17.66 28.41
CA SER A 156 -8.39 -18.32 27.20
C SER A 156 -9.74 -17.79 26.71
N ALA A 157 -10.46 -16.98 27.50
CA ALA A 157 -11.80 -16.51 27.14
C ALA A 157 -12.15 -15.20 27.87
N ILE A 158 -11.47 -14.11 27.54
CA ILE A 158 -11.81 -12.78 28.06
C ILE A 158 -12.72 -12.07 27.06
N THR A 159 -13.95 -11.79 27.48
CA THR A 159 -14.77 -10.73 26.89
C THR A 159 -14.49 -9.44 27.67
N ALA A 160 -13.50 -8.67 27.25
CA ALA A 160 -13.13 -7.42 27.91
C ALA A 160 -13.55 -6.20 27.09
N ASN A 161 -14.02 -5.17 27.80
CA ASN A 161 -14.06 -3.80 27.28
C ASN A 161 -12.74 -3.12 27.66
N LEU A 162 -11.72 -3.29 26.82
CA LEU A 162 -10.33 -2.90 27.13
C LEU A 162 -10.08 -1.39 27.15
N GLY A 163 -11.00 -0.56 26.65
CA GLY A 163 -10.74 0.86 26.45
C GLY A 163 -9.53 1.07 25.51
N THR A 164 -8.54 1.85 25.96
CA THR A 164 -7.30 2.13 25.21
C THR A 164 -6.20 1.15 25.61
N VAL A 165 -5.64 0.43 24.62
CA VAL A 165 -4.39 -0.32 24.77
C VAL A 165 -3.22 0.63 24.48
N THR A 166 -2.26 0.74 25.39
CA THR A 166 -1.12 1.68 25.28
C THR A 166 0.22 1.03 24.94
N ALA A 167 0.33 -0.30 25.04
CA ALA A 167 1.53 -1.05 24.73
C ALA A 167 1.18 -2.51 24.37
N GLY A 168 2.07 -3.18 23.65
CA GLY A 168 1.99 -4.60 23.29
C GLY A 168 1.54 -4.87 21.85
N MET A 169 1.50 -6.17 21.52
CA MET A 169 1.06 -6.68 20.22
C MET A 169 -0.28 -7.41 20.37
N VAL A 170 -1.25 -7.05 19.54
CA VAL A 170 -2.49 -7.82 19.35
C VAL A 170 -2.37 -8.56 18.04
N GLY A 171 -2.48 -9.89 18.04
CA GLY A 171 -2.33 -10.68 16.83
C GLY A 171 -3.04 -12.02 16.88
N ASN A 172 -3.13 -12.66 15.72
CA ASN A 172 -3.63 -14.02 15.65
C ASN A 172 -2.54 -15.04 16.01
N LYS A 173 -2.95 -16.28 16.28
CA LYS A 173 -2.06 -17.39 16.66
C LYS A 173 -0.93 -17.63 15.66
N ASP A 174 -1.20 -17.41 14.37
CA ASP A 174 -0.25 -17.68 13.29
C ASP A 174 0.70 -16.48 13.02
N GLY A 175 0.51 -15.35 13.72
CA GLY A 175 1.32 -14.14 13.55
C GLY A 175 1.19 -13.45 12.19
N THR A 176 0.17 -13.82 11.41
CA THR A 176 -0.11 -13.27 10.08
C THR A 176 -0.88 -11.95 10.14
N VAL A 177 -1.49 -11.62 11.27
CA VAL A 177 -2.15 -10.33 11.53
C VAL A 177 -1.61 -9.78 12.84
N VAL A 178 -1.06 -8.57 12.81
CA VAL A 178 -0.45 -7.92 13.98
C VAL A 178 -0.83 -6.45 14.02
N PHE A 179 -1.32 -6.01 15.17
CA PHE A 179 -1.47 -4.62 15.58
C PHE A 179 -0.41 -4.38 16.65
N ASP A 180 0.62 -3.62 16.29
CA ASP A 180 1.71 -3.28 17.20
C ASP A 180 1.44 -1.86 17.71
N VAL A 181 1.00 -1.79 18.96
CA VAL A 181 0.55 -0.55 19.59
C VAL A 181 1.73 0.37 19.90
N ASP A 182 2.87 -0.19 20.30
CA ASP A 182 4.09 0.55 20.61
C ASP A 182 4.64 1.30 19.40
N SER A 183 4.61 0.65 18.23
CA SER A 183 5.09 1.24 16.97
C SER A 183 4.02 2.03 16.21
N GLY A 184 2.74 1.83 16.55
CA GLY A 184 1.60 2.40 15.85
C GLY A 184 1.42 1.80 14.44
N THR A 185 1.61 0.49 14.30
CA THR A 185 1.54 -0.19 13.00
C THR A 185 0.48 -1.29 12.95
N ILE A 186 -0.13 -1.46 11.78
CA ILE A 186 -1.03 -2.57 11.47
C ILE A 186 -0.45 -3.33 10.28
N MET A 187 -0.27 -4.63 10.43
CA MET A 187 0.42 -5.45 9.45
C MET A 187 -0.34 -6.75 9.17
N SER A 188 -0.41 -7.12 7.89
CA SER A 188 -0.65 -8.50 7.47
C SER A 188 0.62 -9.09 6.85
N LYS A 189 0.89 -10.35 7.21
CA LYS A 189 2.06 -11.10 6.78
C LYS A 189 1.62 -12.39 6.10
N SER A 190 2.40 -12.85 5.13
CA SER A 190 2.24 -14.15 4.50
C SER A 190 3.56 -14.91 4.55
N PHE A 191 3.47 -16.23 4.52
CA PHE A 191 4.64 -17.10 4.35
C PHE A 191 4.72 -17.51 2.88
N VAL A 192 5.83 -17.16 2.22
CA VAL A 192 6.12 -17.60 0.86
C VAL A 192 7.37 -18.45 0.93
N ASN A 193 7.27 -19.75 0.60
CA ASN A 193 8.36 -20.72 0.69
C ASN A 193 9.06 -20.77 2.07
N GLY A 194 8.28 -20.62 3.15
CA GLY A 194 8.80 -20.65 4.53
C GLY A 194 9.40 -19.34 5.02
N GLU A 195 9.44 -18.29 4.19
CA GLU A 195 9.95 -16.97 4.56
C GLU A 195 8.79 -15.99 4.82
N LEU A 196 8.91 -15.21 5.90
CA LEU A 196 7.95 -14.16 6.27
C LEU A 196 8.04 -12.99 5.29
N ARG A 197 6.92 -12.62 4.68
CA ARG A 197 6.77 -11.46 3.79
C ARG A 197 5.60 -10.58 4.24
N TYR A 198 5.73 -9.27 4.12
CA TYR A 198 4.63 -8.34 4.37
C TYR A 198 3.69 -8.33 3.17
N VAL A 199 2.38 -8.29 3.40
CA VAL A 199 1.39 -8.20 2.30
C VAL A 199 0.71 -6.84 2.34
N ALA A 200 0.37 -6.38 3.54
CA ALA A 200 -0.14 -5.04 3.76
C ALA A 200 0.45 -4.45 5.04
N ARG A 201 0.84 -3.18 4.98
CA ARG A 201 1.33 -2.44 6.14
C ARG A 201 0.71 -1.05 6.15
N LEU A 202 0.17 -0.67 7.30
CA LEU A 202 -0.16 0.71 7.63
C LEU A 202 0.83 1.17 8.70
N ASP A 203 1.60 2.20 8.40
CA ASP A 203 2.44 2.91 9.36
C ASP A 203 2.23 4.42 9.22
N LYS A 204 2.51 5.21 10.27
CA LYS A 204 2.59 6.69 10.32
C LYS A 204 2.39 7.48 9.00
N ALA A 205 1.18 7.43 8.41
CA ALA A 205 0.76 8.06 7.14
C ALA A 205 1.11 7.37 5.79
N SER A 206 1.54 6.10 5.79
CA SER A 206 1.67 5.29 4.59
C SER A 206 0.85 4.00 4.66
N LEU A 207 0.11 3.72 3.58
CA LEU A 207 -0.48 2.42 3.34
C LEU A 207 0.29 1.76 2.19
N GLN A 208 0.81 0.56 2.45
CA GLN A 208 1.65 -0.17 1.52
C GLN A 208 1.06 -1.57 1.31
N PHE A 209 0.97 -1.97 0.04
CA PHE A 209 0.67 -3.33 -0.37
C PHE A 209 1.84 -3.88 -1.18
N GLU A 210 2.29 -5.07 -0.80
CA GLU A 210 3.39 -5.75 -1.46
C GLU A 210 2.89 -7.06 -2.07
N SER A 211 3.16 -7.25 -3.36
CA SER A 211 2.92 -8.52 -4.04
C SER A 211 4.24 -9.25 -4.18
N TYR A 212 4.24 -10.56 -3.95
CA TYR A 212 5.41 -11.42 -4.15
C TYR A 212 5.13 -12.45 -5.24
N SER A 213 6.12 -12.66 -6.11
CA SER A 213 6.25 -13.89 -6.89
C SER A 213 7.03 -14.91 -6.06
N SER A 214 7.15 -16.16 -6.53
CA SER A 214 7.68 -17.30 -5.78
C SER A 214 8.97 -17.04 -4.98
N LEU A 215 9.80 -16.04 -5.32
CA LEU A 215 10.98 -15.67 -4.51
C LEU A 215 11.29 -14.15 -4.44
N HIS A 216 10.52 -13.28 -5.13
CA HIS A 216 10.87 -11.85 -5.27
C HIS A 216 9.64 -10.95 -5.12
N LEU A 217 9.86 -9.73 -4.62
CA LEU A 217 8.86 -8.66 -4.68
C LEU A 217 8.48 -8.44 -6.16
N ALA A 218 7.22 -8.66 -6.49
CA ALA A 218 6.66 -8.49 -7.83
C ALA A 218 6.19 -7.04 -8.07
N GLY A 219 5.79 -6.35 -7.01
CA GLY A 219 5.47 -4.94 -7.06
C GLY A 219 5.04 -4.38 -5.72
N THR A 220 5.06 -3.05 -5.63
CA THR A 220 4.61 -2.28 -4.47
C THR A 220 3.55 -1.28 -4.93
N LEU A 221 2.43 -1.26 -4.22
CA LEU A 221 1.46 -0.17 -4.29
C LEU A 221 1.55 0.60 -2.97
N SER A 222 1.84 1.90 -3.03
CA SER A 222 1.90 2.76 -1.86
C SER A 222 1.00 3.97 -2.00
N ILE A 223 0.40 4.38 -0.89
CA ILE A 223 -0.27 5.68 -0.73
C ILE A 223 0.50 6.44 0.34
N THR A 224 1.08 7.58 -0.02
CA THR A 224 1.82 8.43 0.91
C THR A 224 1.33 9.87 0.82
N ALA A 225 1.41 10.60 1.94
CA ALA A 225 1.06 12.02 1.97
C ALA A 225 1.90 12.87 0.99
N GLU A 226 3.15 12.46 0.73
CA GLU A 226 4.09 13.20 -0.13
C GLU A 226 3.98 12.87 -1.61
N SER A 227 3.58 11.63 -1.97
CA SER A 227 3.63 11.14 -3.36
C SER A 227 2.28 10.69 -3.92
N GLY A 228 1.21 10.75 -3.12
CA GLY A 228 -0.11 10.26 -3.52
C GLY A 228 -0.09 8.74 -3.74
N LEU A 229 -0.75 8.27 -4.79
CA LEU A 229 -0.77 6.85 -5.17
C LEU A 229 0.43 6.54 -6.08
N VAL A 230 1.25 5.57 -5.69
CA VAL A 230 2.39 5.11 -6.47
C VAL A 230 2.31 3.61 -6.63
N TYR A 231 2.37 3.14 -7.87
CA TYR A 231 2.58 1.74 -8.20
C TYR A 231 3.93 1.56 -8.86
N THR A 232 4.76 0.67 -8.32
CA THR A 232 6.06 0.28 -8.90
C THR A 232 6.05 -1.20 -9.20
N ASN A 233 6.24 -1.56 -10.48
CA ASN A 233 6.47 -2.93 -10.88
C ASN A 233 7.96 -3.25 -10.70
N SER A 234 8.29 -4.14 -9.76
CA SER A 234 9.67 -4.43 -9.38
C SER A 234 10.44 -5.14 -10.50
N SER A 235 9.77 -5.94 -11.33
CA SER A 235 10.41 -6.68 -12.42
C SER A 235 10.86 -5.79 -13.58
N SER A 236 10.09 -4.73 -13.87
CA SER A 236 10.37 -3.81 -14.98
C SER A 236 10.98 -2.48 -14.54
N GLY A 237 10.96 -2.18 -13.24
CA GLY A 237 11.30 -0.86 -12.68
C GLY A 237 10.32 0.26 -13.06
N LYS A 238 9.25 -0.05 -13.82
CA LYS A 238 8.29 0.94 -14.28
C LYS A 238 7.41 1.39 -13.12
N THR A 239 7.22 2.70 -13.04
CA THR A 239 6.43 3.35 -11.99
C THR A 239 5.28 4.12 -12.61
N ILE A 240 4.08 4.02 -12.02
CA ILE A 240 2.95 4.90 -12.27
C ILE A 240 2.74 5.70 -10.98
N ARG A 241 2.64 7.02 -11.11
CA ARG A 241 2.36 7.93 -9.98
C ARG A 241 1.11 8.73 -10.29
N LEU A 242 0.20 8.80 -9.33
CA LEU A 242 -0.94 9.71 -9.31
C LEU A 242 -0.81 10.51 -8.01
N GLY A 243 -0.09 11.62 -8.10
CA GLY A 243 0.12 12.54 -6.98
C GLY A 243 -0.41 13.92 -7.32
N PHE A 244 -0.79 14.68 -6.31
CA PHE A 244 -1.06 16.11 -6.44
C PHE A 244 0.28 16.83 -6.28
N GLY A 245 0.87 17.34 -7.37
CA GLY A 245 1.98 18.29 -7.26
C GLY A 245 1.52 19.60 -6.61
N GLU A 246 2.45 20.54 -6.37
CA GLU A 246 2.08 21.92 -6.08
C GLU A 246 1.24 22.47 -7.25
N GLY A 247 -0.09 22.44 -7.08
CA GLY A 247 -1.06 22.81 -8.10
C GLY A 247 -1.69 21.62 -8.84
N ASN A 248 -2.52 20.82 -8.17
CA ASN A 248 -3.62 19.99 -8.72
C ASN A 248 -3.40 19.24 -10.06
N GLU A 249 -2.17 18.95 -10.47
CA GLU A 249 -1.88 18.32 -11.75
C GLU A 249 -1.66 16.81 -11.56
N ILE A 250 -2.41 16.00 -12.31
CA ILE A 250 -2.17 14.56 -12.42
C ILE A 250 -0.99 14.38 -13.38
N THR A 251 0.23 14.32 -12.85
CA THR A 251 1.41 14.08 -13.69
C THR A 251 1.56 12.59 -14.00
N VAL A 252 1.06 12.15 -15.16
CA VAL A 252 1.48 10.86 -15.73
C VAL A 252 2.87 11.07 -16.35
N ASN A 253 3.92 10.86 -15.56
CA ASN A 253 5.32 10.89 -16.02
C ASN A 253 5.61 9.69 -16.93
N GLN A 254 4.99 9.62 -18.11
CA GLN A 254 5.64 9.04 -19.28
C GLN A 254 6.19 10.20 -20.07
N TYR A 255 7.49 10.46 -19.92
CA TYR A 255 8.23 11.05 -21.01
C TYR A 255 8.06 10.10 -22.22
N PRO A 256 7.38 10.48 -23.32
CA PRO A 256 7.47 9.72 -24.55
C PRO A 256 8.81 10.10 -25.19
N ILE A 257 9.91 9.70 -24.56
CA ILE A 257 11.20 9.63 -25.23
C ILE A 257 11.07 8.40 -26.13
N HIS A 258 10.82 8.62 -27.41
CA HIS A 258 10.77 7.59 -28.47
C HIS A 258 9.61 6.57 -28.43
N GLY A 259 8.37 6.97 -28.65
CA GLY A 259 7.33 5.94 -28.80
C GLY A 259 5.89 6.32 -29.09
N ALA A 260 5.59 7.45 -29.76
CA ALA A 260 4.31 7.48 -30.47
C ALA A 260 4.36 6.33 -31.49
N PRO A 261 3.51 5.29 -31.37
CA PRO A 261 3.58 4.15 -32.27
C PRO A 261 3.45 4.65 -33.71
N PRO A 262 4.28 4.17 -34.65
CA PRO A 262 4.15 4.52 -36.05
C PRO A 262 2.72 4.19 -36.50
N ILE A 263 2.03 5.18 -37.05
CA ILE A 263 0.72 4.96 -37.65
C ILE A 263 0.98 4.86 -39.15
N ASP A 264 0.61 3.73 -39.75
CA ASP A 264 0.39 3.64 -41.21
C ASP A 264 -0.88 4.46 -41.51
N GLY A 265 -0.70 5.78 -41.54
CA GLY A 265 -1.78 6.75 -41.48
C GLY A 265 -2.07 7.39 -42.83
N ASP A 266 -3.30 7.85 -43.00
CA ASP A 266 -3.66 8.79 -44.04
C ASP A 266 -3.69 10.21 -43.44
N CYS A 267 -2.80 11.10 -43.91
CA CYS A 267 -2.73 12.48 -43.44
C CYS A 267 -4.08 13.21 -43.52
N ASN A 268 -4.95 12.85 -44.47
CA ASN A 268 -6.26 13.50 -44.61
C ASN A 268 -7.25 13.12 -43.50
N THR A 269 -7.00 12.03 -42.78
CA THR A 269 -7.85 11.53 -41.69
C THR A 269 -7.38 11.99 -40.30
N LEU A 270 -6.13 12.43 -40.20
CA LEU A 270 -5.52 12.92 -38.96
C LEU A 270 -5.88 14.39 -38.75
N ILE A 271 -7.15 14.64 -38.44
CA ILE A 271 -7.73 15.99 -38.35
C ILE A 271 -7.85 16.52 -36.91
N ARG A 272 -7.66 15.68 -35.89
CA ARG A 272 -7.69 16.10 -34.48
C ARG A 272 -6.32 16.61 -34.05
N GLY A 273 -6.31 17.58 -33.12
CA GLY A 273 -5.09 18.13 -32.56
C GLY A 273 -4.16 17.06 -31.99
N GLY A 274 -2.90 17.05 -32.46
CA GLY A 274 -1.94 16.03 -32.04
C GLY A 274 -0.65 15.99 -32.86
N ARG A 275 0.30 15.18 -32.38
CA ARG A 275 1.56 14.89 -33.06
C ARG A 275 1.68 13.40 -33.34
N TYR A 276 1.96 13.05 -34.59
CA TYR A 276 1.94 11.69 -35.11
C TYR A 276 3.27 11.39 -35.81
N TYR A 277 3.78 10.17 -35.66
CA TYR A 277 4.92 9.70 -36.46
C TYR A 277 4.40 8.85 -37.62
N LEU A 278 4.66 9.29 -38.85
CA LEU A 278 4.28 8.63 -40.08
C LEU A 278 5.47 7.90 -40.69
N THR A 279 5.19 6.74 -41.27
CA THR A 279 6.16 5.83 -41.90
C THR A 279 6.15 5.96 -43.42
N VAL A 280 7.18 5.39 -44.07
CA VAL A 280 7.17 5.16 -45.52
C VAL A 280 5.91 4.36 -45.89
N GLY A 281 5.19 4.81 -46.91
CA GLY A 281 3.91 4.21 -47.33
C GLY A 281 2.66 4.89 -46.76
N SER A 282 2.80 5.84 -45.82
CA SER A 282 1.68 6.67 -45.36
C SER A 282 1.04 7.46 -46.50
N LYS A 283 -0.29 7.57 -46.51
CA LYS A 283 -1.06 8.17 -47.61
C LYS A 283 -1.20 9.68 -47.47
N HIS A 284 -1.29 10.37 -48.61
CA HIS A 284 -1.43 11.83 -48.70
C HIS A 284 -0.34 12.63 -47.96
N CYS A 285 0.81 12.02 -47.71
CA CYS A 285 2.03 12.70 -47.31
C CYS A 285 2.58 13.55 -48.47
N PRO A 286 3.27 14.67 -48.19
CA PRO A 286 3.92 15.47 -49.22
C PRO A 286 5.10 14.74 -49.89
N VAL A 287 5.69 13.77 -49.18
CA VAL A 287 6.81 12.94 -49.63
C VAL A 287 6.69 11.54 -49.05
N ASN A 288 7.14 10.53 -49.79
CA ASN A 288 7.14 9.14 -49.34
C ASN A 288 8.37 8.82 -48.48
N THR A 289 8.38 9.33 -47.24
CA THR A 289 9.45 9.12 -46.26
C THR A 289 8.86 9.14 -44.85
N GLY A 290 9.61 8.66 -43.86
CA GLY A 290 9.23 8.83 -42.46
C GLY A 290 9.23 10.30 -42.04
N GLY A 291 8.42 10.66 -41.05
CA GLY A 291 8.41 12.04 -40.55
C GLY A 291 7.39 12.29 -39.46
N TRP A 292 7.48 13.47 -38.87
CA TRP A 292 6.55 13.93 -37.84
C TRP A 292 5.47 14.80 -38.46
N LEU A 293 4.21 14.36 -38.35
CA LEU A 293 3.04 15.16 -38.64
C LEU A 293 2.56 15.83 -37.36
N GLU A 294 2.36 17.14 -37.40
CA GLU A 294 1.64 17.89 -36.40
C GLU A 294 0.35 18.39 -37.00
N THR A 295 -0.74 18.17 -36.28
CA THR A 295 -2.09 18.58 -36.66
C THR A 295 -2.59 19.56 -35.61
N VAL A 296 -3.08 20.71 -36.07
CA VAL A 296 -3.74 21.72 -35.26
C VAL A 296 -5.15 21.90 -35.79
N ASP A 297 -6.14 21.56 -34.99
CA ASP A 297 -7.55 21.84 -35.25
C ASP A 297 -7.92 23.22 -34.70
N TYR A 298 -8.53 24.06 -35.54
CA TYR A 298 -8.93 25.42 -35.12
C TYR A 298 -10.31 25.45 -34.47
N TYR A 299 -11.17 24.47 -34.77
CA TYR A 299 -12.54 24.36 -34.27
C TYR A 299 -12.94 22.89 -34.12
N ASP A 300 -13.82 22.59 -33.17
CA ASP A 300 -14.34 21.23 -32.89
C ASP A 300 -15.37 20.73 -33.95
N ASN A 301 -15.24 21.19 -35.19
CA ASN A 301 -16.18 20.89 -36.28
C ASN A 301 -15.56 20.13 -37.46
N ALA A 302 -14.29 19.73 -37.36
CA ALA A 302 -13.58 19.00 -38.42
C ALA A 302 -13.53 19.71 -39.79
N GLN A 303 -13.74 21.03 -39.85
CA GLN A 303 -13.74 21.78 -41.11
C GLN A 303 -12.47 22.60 -41.34
N TYR A 304 -11.74 22.93 -40.28
CA TYR A 304 -10.56 23.79 -40.32
C TYR A 304 -9.41 23.17 -39.57
N CYS A 305 -8.38 22.79 -40.31
CA CYS A 305 -7.22 22.11 -39.79
C CYS A 305 -5.95 22.65 -40.44
N TYR A 306 -4.87 22.74 -39.68
CA TYR A 306 -3.54 23.03 -40.15
C TYR A 306 -2.65 21.82 -39.90
N GLN A 307 -1.86 21.46 -40.90
CA GLN A 307 -0.88 20.40 -40.76
C GLN A 307 0.52 20.88 -41.11
N ARG A 308 1.49 20.45 -40.29
CA ARG A 308 2.93 20.52 -40.58
C ARG A 308 3.49 19.13 -40.67
N PHE A 309 4.31 18.89 -41.69
CA PHE A 309 5.05 17.64 -41.83
C PHE A 309 6.55 17.91 -41.88
N ALA A 310 7.26 17.46 -40.85
CA ALA A 310 8.71 17.47 -40.79
C ALA A 310 9.23 16.11 -41.27
N ALA A 311 9.66 16.05 -42.53
CA ALA A 311 10.18 14.85 -43.15
C ALA A 311 11.57 14.51 -42.59
N CYS A 312 11.87 13.21 -42.42
CA CYS A 312 13.21 12.75 -42.03
C CYS A 312 14.31 13.12 -43.03
N THR A 313 13.96 13.59 -44.23
CA THR A 313 14.88 14.16 -45.23
C THR A 313 15.35 15.57 -44.89
N GLY A 314 14.87 16.18 -43.80
CA GLY A 314 15.13 17.57 -43.43
C GLY A 314 14.21 18.58 -44.12
N LYS A 315 13.23 18.11 -44.90
CA LYS A 315 12.23 18.96 -45.54
C LYS A 315 11.05 19.27 -44.63
N ASN A 316 10.52 20.48 -44.72
CA ASN A 316 9.35 20.91 -43.95
C ASN A 316 8.23 21.28 -44.89
N TYR A 317 7.03 20.79 -44.59
CA TYR A 317 5.84 21.06 -45.40
C TYR A 317 4.71 21.58 -44.54
N GLN A 318 3.83 22.37 -45.13
CA GLN A 318 2.58 22.76 -44.50
C GLN A 318 1.41 22.66 -45.47
N ARG A 319 0.20 22.53 -44.93
CA ARG A 319 -1.05 22.73 -45.67
C ARG A 319 -2.19 23.10 -44.74
N PHE A 320 -3.26 23.60 -45.32
CA PHE A 320 -4.50 23.91 -44.62
C PHE A 320 -5.66 23.10 -45.19
N MET A 321 -6.58 22.71 -44.33
CA MET A 321 -7.92 22.28 -44.69
C MET A 321 -8.88 23.43 -44.39
N ILE A 322 -9.70 23.80 -45.37
CA ILE A 322 -10.70 24.87 -45.26
C ILE A 322 -12.05 24.30 -45.69
N ALA A 323 -13.07 24.43 -44.84
CA ALA A 323 -14.40 23.89 -45.08
C ALA A 323 -14.39 22.39 -45.48
N GLY A 324 -13.50 21.60 -44.86
CA GLY A 324 -13.36 20.16 -45.13
C GLY A 324 -12.58 19.80 -46.39
N VAL A 325 -12.04 20.77 -47.13
CA VAL A 325 -11.25 20.54 -48.34
C VAL A 325 -9.77 20.79 -48.06
N TRP A 326 -8.92 19.80 -48.36
CA TRP A 326 -7.47 19.92 -48.22
C TRP A 326 -6.86 20.74 -49.35
N GLY A 327 -6.08 21.75 -48.99
CA GLY A 327 -5.15 22.42 -49.90
C GLY A 327 -3.93 21.56 -50.22
N SER A 328 -3.21 21.96 -51.26
CA SER A 328 -1.92 21.35 -51.62
C SER A 328 -0.89 21.54 -50.51
N TRP A 329 0.05 20.60 -50.42
CA TRP A 329 1.23 20.77 -49.57
C TRP A 329 2.17 21.83 -50.14
N GLU A 330 2.62 22.72 -49.27
CA GLU A 330 3.62 23.75 -49.55
C GLU A 330 4.96 23.35 -48.94
N ASP A 331 6.02 23.32 -49.75
CA ASP A 331 7.40 23.11 -49.27
C ASP A 331 7.91 24.41 -48.61
N MET A 332 8.08 24.34 -47.29
CA MET A 332 8.53 25.41 -46.41
C MET A 332 10.02 25.28 -46.05
N SER A 333 10.74 24.36 -46.69
CA SER A 333 12.18 24.28 -46.50
C SER A 333 12.85 25.60 -46.90
N TYR A 334 13.68 26.12 -46.01
CA TYR A 334 14.62 27.17 -46.33
C TYR A 334 15.56 26.66 -47.44
N SER A 335 15.36 27.11 -48.68
CA SER A 335 16.28 26.77 -49.77
C SER A 335 17.51 27.65 -49.66
N ALA A 336 18.57 27.16 -49.03
CA ALA A 336 19.86 27.85 -48.94
C ALA A 336 20.58 28.03 -50.29
N ASN A 337 19.93 27.74 -51.42
CA ASN A 337 20.56 27.69 -52.74
C ASN A 337 19.87 28.64 -53.73
N ASN A 338 20.04 29.93 -53.51
CA ASN A 338 19.93 30.93 -54.58
C ASN A 338 20.89 30.49 -55.72
N LYS A 339 20.32 29.99 -56.83
CA LYS A 339 21.11 29.32 -57.88
C LYS A 339 21.78 30.36 -58.78
N SER A 340 23.04 30.16 -59.13
CA SER A 340 23.70 30.95 -60.17
C SER A 340 23.13 30.55 -61.54
N LEU A 341 22.28 31.39 -62.13
CA LEU A 341 21.72 31.15 -63.46
C LEU A 341 22.71 31.51 -64.56
N TRP A 342 23.55 32.51 -64.30
CA TRP A 342 24.65 32.92 -65.18
C TRP A 342 25.73 33.64 -64.37
N SER A 343 27.00 33.45 -64.75
CA SER A 343 28.15 34.20 -64.23
C SER A 343 29.26 34.22 -65.27
N SER A 344 30.03 35.30 -65.35
CA SER A 344 31.21 35.39 -66.21
C SER A 344 32.35 36.08 -65.46
N SER A 345 33.56 35.52 -65.56
CA SER A 345 34.78 36.16 -65.03
C SER A 345 35.14 37.43 -65.81
N ALA A 346 34.77 37.51 -67.09
CA ALA A 346 35.00 38.69 -67.93
C ALA A 346 34.02 39.84 -67.61
N ALA A 347 32.85 39.53 -67.05
CA ALA A 347 31.71 40.44 -66.84
C ALA A 347 31.23 41.17 -68.12
N TYR A 348 29.95 41.47 -68.23
CA TYR A 348 29.41 42.08 -69.47
C TYR A 348 28.91 43.49 -69.25
N TYR A 349 29.33 44.44 -70.10
CA TYR A 349 28.67 45.75 -70.19
C TYR A 349 27.21 45.63 -70.62
N MET A 350 26.85 44.48 -71.20
CA MET A 350 25.56 44.23 -71.85
C MET A 350 25.32 45.23 -72.99
N SER A 351 26.30 45.45 -73.87
CA SER A 351 26.11 46.19 -75.13
C SER A 351 25.18 45.42 -76.09
N ALA A 352 24.80 46.03 -77.22
CA ALA A 352 23.93 45.39 -78.23
C ALA A 352 24.46 44.05 -78.78
N SER A 353 25.77 43.79 -78.70
CA SER A 353 26.38 42.53 -79.13
C SER A 353 26.37 41.43 -78.07
N HIS A 354 25.99 41.76 -76.83
CA HIS A 354 25.97 40.81 -75.73
C HIS A 354 24.58 40.21 -75.54
N SER A 355 24.52 38.87 -75.49
CA SER A 355 23.34 38.11 -75.10
C SER A 355 23.76 36.96 -74.21
N ILE A 356 23.07 36.78 -73.08
CA ILE A 356 23.34 35.70 -72.14
C ILE A 356 22.18 34.71 -72.12
N LYS A 357 22.50 33.41 -72.09
CA LYS A 357 21.55 32.33 -71.87
C LYS A 357 21.60 31.92 -70.40
N LEU A 358 20.44 31.84 -69.76
CA LEU A 358 20.32 31.38 -68.38
C LEU A 358 20.35 29.85 -68.34
N SER A 359 20.98 29.29 -67.30
CA SER A 359 21.05 27.83 -67.12
C SER A 359 19.69 27.19 -66.77
N GLU A 360 18.73 27.99 -66.30
CA GLU A 360 17.33 27.64 -66.13
C GLU A 360 16.45 28.87 -66.46
N PRO A 361 15.20 28.65 -66.89
CA PRO A 361 14.28 29.75 -67.13
C PRO A 361 13.90 30.46 -65.82
N ILE A 362 13.56 31.74 -65.93
CA ILE A 362 13.09 32.62 -64.85
C ILE A 362 11.78 32.08 -64.27
N SER A 363 10.92 31.50 -65.10
CA SER A 363 9.68 30.84 -64.70
C SER A 363 9.87 29.65 -63.75
N ALA A 364 11.03 28.98 -63.81
CA ALA A 364 11.39 27.90 -62.89
C ALA A 364 11.87 28.41 -61.53
N GLN A 365 12.21 29.70 -61.42
CA GLN A 365 12.63 30.29 -60.16
C GLN A 365 11.41 30.57 -59.27
N LYS A 366 11.62 30.55 -57.95
CA LYS A 366 10.52 30.66 -56.98
C LYS A 366 9.84 32.02 -57.09
N THR A 367 10.63 33.09 -57.16
CA THR A 367 10.15 34.48 -57.13
C THR A 367 10.64 35.33 -58.30
N GLY A 368 11.83 35.07 -58.83
CA GLY A 368 12.41 35.90 -59.89
C GLY A 368 13.90 35.70 -60.05
N ILE A 369 14.58 36.73 -60.56
CA ILE A 369 16.03 36.77 -60.65
C ILE A 369 16.59 38.05 -60.04
N THR A 370 17.82 38.00 -59.55
CA THR A 370 18.60 39.17 -59.15
C THR A 370 19.77 39.36 -60.09
N LEU A 371 19.86 40.54 -60.70
CA LEU A 371 20.99 40.99 -61.50
C LEU A 371 22.02 41.65 -60.58
N ILE A 372 23.26 41.18 -60.61
CA ILE A 372 24.34 41.72 -59.79
C ILE A 372 25.30 42.49 -60.68
N TRP A 373 25.46 43.78 -60.38
CA TRP A 373 26.35 44.68 -61.09
C TRP A 373 27.51 45.08 -60.19
N SER A 374 28.67 45.32 -60.79
CA SER A 374 29.80 45.98 -60.11
C SER A 374 30.54 46.91 -61.06
N PRO A 375 31.41 47.79 -60.54
CA PRO A 375 32.19 48.67 -61.38
C PRO A 375 33.22 47.95 -62.25
N TYR A 376 33.57 48.60 -63.36
CA TYR A 376 34.68 48.28 -64.23
C TYR A 376 35.58 49.51 -64.34
N VAL A 377 36.78 49.42 -63.79
CA VAL A 377 37.69 50.56 -63.61
C VAL A 377 39.08 50.14 -64.09
N ASN A 378 39.72 51.00 -64.89
CA ASN A 378 41.09 50.77 -65.39
C ASN A 378 41.31 49.44 -66.12
N GLY A 379 40.28 48.93 -66.81
CA GLY A 379 40.37 47.66 -67.55
C GLY A 379 40.10 46.42 -66.71
N GLU A 380 39.68 46.56 -65.45
CA GLU A 380 39.39 45.44 -64.56
C GLU A 380 38.02 45.56 -63.91
N VAL A 381 37.42 44.40 -63.63
CA VAL A 381 36.20 44.28 -62.85
C VAL A 381 36.54 44.43 -61.36
N THR A 382 35.83 45.28 -60.62
CA THR A 382 36.10 45.48 -59.19
C THR A 382 35.06 44.78 -58.31
N ASP A 383 35.52 44.24 -57.18
CA ASP A 383 34.67 43.61 -56.15
C ASP A 383 34.26 44.61 -55.06
N ASN A 384 33.69 45.73 -55.48
CA ASN A 384 33.16 46.77 -54.60
C ASN A 384 31.91 47.41 -55.21
N GLN A 385 31.19 48.22 -54.44
CA GLN A 385 30.00 48.97 -54.89
C GLN A 385 28.99 48.11 -55.67
N PHE A 386 28.69 46.91 -55.18
CA PHE A 386 27.70 46.04 -55.81
C PHE A 386 26.33 46.69 -55.84
N VAL A 387 25.64 46.57 -56.97
CA VAL A 387 24.24 47.00 -57.11
C VAL A 387 23.43 45.78 -57.54
N ASP A 388 22.47 45.41 -56.70
CA ASP A 388 21.60 44.26 -56.91
C ASP A 388 20.22 44.74 -57.34
N ILE A 389 19.74 44.22 -58.46
CA ILE A 389 18.43 44.58 -59.01
C ILE A 389 17.59 43.32 -59.15
N PHE A 390 16.55 43.23 -58.32
CA PHE A 390 15.58 42.15 -58.40
C PHE A 390 14.59 42.39 -59.56
N ILE A 391 14.41 41.36 -60.38
CA ILE A 391 13.44 41.30 -61.48
C ILE A 391 12.41 40.21 -61.13
N PRO A 392 11.16 40.58 -60.80
CA PRO A 392 10.12 39.61 -60.49
C PRO A 392 9.81 38.72 -61.70
N LYS A 393 9.66 37.40 -61.49
CA LYS A 393 9.29 36.50 -62.60
C LYS A 393 7.96 36.87 -63.25
N GLN A 394 7.02 37.41 -62.46
CA GLN A 394 5.72 37.88 -62.97
C GLN A 394 5.85 39.04 -63.95
N GLN A 395 6.84 39.91 -63.77
CA GLN A 395 7.13 40.99 -64.71
C GLN A 395 7.62 40.44 -66.05
N VAL A 396 8.54 39.47 -66.02
CA VAL A 396 9.04 38.81 -67.23
C VAL A 396 7.94 38.00 -67.92
N ALA A 397 7.11 37.30 -67.17
CA ALA A 397 5.99 36.54 -67.71
C ALA A 397 4.93 37.43 -68.37
N SER A 398 4.68 38.62 -67.80
CA SER A 398 3.70 39.56 -68.35
C SER A 398 4.24 40.35 -69.55
N PHE A 399 5.56 40.56 -69.62
CA PHE A 399 6.22 41.39 -70.62
C PHE A 399 7.50 40.71 -71.18
N PRO A 400 7.38 39.53 -71.82
CA PRO A 400 8.53 38.75 -72.23
C PRO A 400 9.33 39.47 -73.31
N GLY A 401 10.65 39.58 -73.11
CA GLY A 401 11.57 40.20 -74.06
C GLY A 401 11.50 41.73 -74.09
N ASN A 402 10.65 42.36 -73.27
CA ASN A 402 10.58 43.82 -73.20
C ASN A 402 11.76 44.41 -72.44
N GLY A 403 12.06 45.66 -72.75
CA GLY A 403 13.16 46.40 -72.16
C GLY A 403 12.90 46.81 -70.71
N ILE A 404 13.85 46.52 -69.83
CA ILE A 404 13.86 46.92 -68.42
C ILE A 404 15.04 47.87 -68.20
N THR A 405 14.75 49.02 -67.57
CA THR A 405 15.75 50.00 -67.16
C THR A 405 16.22 49.73 -65.75
N CYS A 406 17.51 49.46 -65.60
CA CYS A 406 18.23 49.26 -64.36
C CYS A 406 19.01 50.52 -64.02
N ASN A 407 18.66 51.20 -62.93
CA ASN A 407 19.39 52.39 -62.45
C ASN A 407 20.55 51.96 -61.54
N LEU A 408 21.73 52.53 -61.78
CA LEU A 408 22.97 52.18 -61.07
C LEU A 408 23.62 53.46 -60.56
N ALA A 409 24.10 53.44 -59.32
CA ALA A 409 24.80 54.56 -58.72
C ALA A 409 25.86 54.07 -57.74
N SER A 410 27.01 54.76 -57.71
CA SER A 410 28.02 54.53 -56.67
C SER A 410 27.52 55.07 -55.33
N SER A 411 28.16 54.64 -54.24
CA SER A 411 27.78 55.02 -52.87
C SER A 411 27.81 56.53 -52.60
N THR A 412 28.55 57.30 -53.40
CA THR A 412 28.64 58.77 -53.31
C THR A 412 27.97 59.49 -54.47
N PHE A 413 27.22 58.77 -55.31
CA PHE A 413 26.57 59.31 -56.53
C PHE A 413 27.56 59.94 -57.54
N SER A 414 28.86 59.70 -57.36
CA SER A 414 29.95 60.19 -58.21
C SER A 414 30.00 59.49 -59.57
N LYS A 415 29.40 58.31 -59.66
CA LYS A 415 29.24 57.53 -60.88
C LYS A 415 27.79 57.07 -60.95
N VAL A 416 27.06 57.60 -61.92
CA VAL A 416 25.67 57.23 -62.22
C VAL A 416 25.66 56.50 -63.55
N GLY A 417 24.86 55.45 -63.67
CA GLY A 417 24.69 54.70 -64.89
C GLY A 417 23.29 54.12 -65.01
N THR A 418 22.94 53.71 -66.21
CA THR A 418 21.71 53.00 -66.52
C THR A 418 22.04 51.83 -67.42
N LYS A 419 21.29 50.73 -67.27
CA LYS A 419 21.34 49.58 -68.18
C LYS A 419 19.94 49.32 -68.69
N PHE A 420 19.80 49.22 -70.00
CA PHE A 420 18.58 48.83 -70.68
C PHE A 420 18.76 47.40 -71.19
N LEU A 421 17.96 46.47 -70.67
CA LEU A 421 18.08 45.04 -70.96
C LEU A 421 16.77 44.50 -71.48
N PHE A 422 16.82 43.68 -72.53
CA PHE A 422 15.67 42.88 -72.96
C PHE A 422 15.70 41.54 -72.22
N ILE A 423 14.69 41.28 -71.40
CA ILE A 423 14.65 40.09 -70.53
C ILE A 423 13.51 39.18 -70.97
N SER A 424 13.87 38.00 -71.49
CA SER A 424 12.94 36.90 -71.78
C SER A 424 13.12 35.78 -70.75
N ASP A 425 12.28 34.75 -70.80
CA ASP A 425 12.26 33.70 -69.78
C ASP A 425 13.60 32.97 -69.62
N ASP A 426 14.43 32.88 -70.66
CA ASP A 426 15.69 32.15 -70.61
C ASP A 426 16.90 32.94 -71.15
N THR A 427 16.71 34.21 -71.52
CA THR A 427 17.72 35.03 -72.19
C THR A 427 17.66 36.48 -71.73
N ILE A 428 18.84 37.10 -71.61
CA ILE A 428 18.97 38.54 -71.36
C ILE A 428 19.88 39.13 -72.42
N THR A 429 19.39 40.13 -73.14
CA THR A 429 20.12 40.79 -74.22
C THR A 429 20.39 42.25 -73.90
N GLY A 430 21.58 42.71 -74.26
CA GLY A 430 22.03 44.07 -74.04
C GLY A 430 21.53 45.08 -75.06
N HIS A 431 21.84 46.35 -74.84
CA HIS A 431 21.47 47.46 -75.71
C HIS A 431 22.67 48.38 -75.97
N SER A 432 22.68 49.08 -77.12
CA SER A 432 23.80 49.96 -77.52
C SER A 432 24.05 51.11 -76.53
N HIS A 433 22.99 51.57 -75.85
CA HIS A 433 23.10 52.60 -74.81
C HIS A 433 23.89 52.17 -73.57
N ASN A 434 24.10 50.87 -73.34
CA ASN A 434 24.70 50.38 -72.10
C ASN A 434 26.21 50.66 -71.96
N THR A 435 26.83 51.22 -73.01
CA THR A 435 28.21 51.71 -73.02
C THR A 435 28.29 53.22 -73.27
N ALA A 436 27.16 53.93 -73.29
CA ALA A 436 27.13 55.37 -73.49
C ALA A 436 27.61 56.12 -72.23
N ALA A 437 28.21 57.28 -72.45
CA ALA A 437 28.58 58.23 -71.41
C ALA A 437 28.29 59.66 -71.88
N GLY A 438 28.03 60.57 -70.94
CA GLY A 438 27.78 61.97 -71.25
C GLY A 438 27.02 62.70 -70.14
N THR A 439 26.52 63.88 -70.44
CA THR A 439 25.71 64.68 -69.51
C THR A 439 24.35 64.98 -70.14
N LYS A 440 23.26 64.65 -69.44
CA LYS A 440 21.89 64.94 -69.89
C LYS A 440 21.05 65.43 -68.72
N ASN A 441 20.32 66.52 -68.90
CA ASN A 441 19.49 67.15 -67.87
C ASN A 441 20.25 67.41 -66.54
N GLY A 442 21.52 67.80 -66.63
CA GLY A 442 22.37 68.07 -65.46
C GLY A 442 22.97 66.83 -64.78
N ILE A 443 22.66 65.62 -65.24
CA ILE A 443 23.22 64.38 -64.70
C ILE A 443 24.31 63.87 -65.64
N THR A 444 25.54 63.77 -65.13
CA THR A 444 26.65 63.11 -65.81
C THR A 444 26.56 61.62 -65.53
N TYR A 445 26.49 60.81 -66.59
CA TYR A 445 26.38 59.36 -66.51
C TYR A 445 27.49 58.67 -67.31
N ASP A 446 27.84 57.48 -66.85
CA ASP A 446 28.82 56.59 -67.47
C ASP A 446 28.27 55.16 -67.35
N ASN A 447 27.57 54.70 -68.39
CA ASN A 447 27.01 53.36 -68.40
C ASN A 447 28.11 52.30 -68.53
N GLY A 448 29.26 52.66 -69.13
CA GLY A 448 30.43 51.79 -69.26
C GLY A 448 31.10 51.48 -67.92
N TYR A 449 30.88 52.32 -66.91
CA TYR A 449 31.38 52.08 -65.55
C TYR A 449 30.83 50.80 -64.92
N TRP A 450 29.66 50.30 -65.34
CA TRP A 450 29.01 49.15 -64.70
C TRP A 450 28.98 47.91 -65.60
N VAL A 451 29.28 46.75 -65.02
CA VAL A 451 29.25 45.46 -65.70
C VAL A 451 28.41 44.44 -64.93
N LEU A 452 27.67 43.60 -65.66
CA LEU A 452 26.90 42.50 -65.10
C LEU A 452 27.86 41.38 -64.71
N ARG A 453 27.82 41.01 -63.43
CA ARG A 453 28.65 39.96 -62.83
C ARG A 453 27.95 38.62 -62.83
N LYS A 454 26.68 38.63 -62.42
CA LYS A 454 25.94 37.42 -62.11
C LYS A 454 24.45 37.63 -62.27
N VAL A 455 23.77 36.55 -62.60
CA VAL A 455 22.31 36.43 -62.49
C VAL A 455 22.03 35.29 -61.52
N ILE A 456 21.27 35.60 -60.48
CA ILE A 456 20.89 34.64 -59.43
C ILE A 456 19.39 34.38 -59.53
N GLY A 457 18.98 33.11 -59.48
CA GLY A 457 17.58 32.71 -59.34
C GLY A 457 17.16 32.69 -57.87
N CYS A 458 15.98 33.26 -57.60
CA CYS A 458 15.43 33.51 -56.26
C CYS A 458 14.09 32.82 -56.03
#